data_AF-D8PJQ3-F1
#
_entry.id   AF-D8PJQ3-F1
#
_cell.length_a   1.000
_cell.length_b   1.000
_cell.length_c   1.000
_cell.angle_alpha   90.00
_cell.angle_beta   90.00
_cell.angle_gamma   90.00
#
_symmetry.space_group_name_H-M   'P 1'
#
loop_
_entity.id
_entity.type
_entity.pdbx_description
1 polymer ?
#
loop_
_entity_poly.entity_id
_entity_poly.type
_entity_poly.pdbx_seq_one_letter_code
_entity_poly.pdbx_strand_id
1 'polypeptide(L)'
;TWLRSLMGRYVDFHRITGDALTHTCQQLKLACNPERLDLLMQQYLQLPCFPEVEATLPELRANRRLAILSNGSPTMLHSVVMHNELQNVLTDVFSVDTVRMFKPAPQAYQLAADQLVIPKHEIG
;
A
#
# COMPACT_ATOMS: atom_id res chain seq x y z
N THR A 1 -12.15 -0.09 1.25
CA THR A 1 -11.48 -0.55 2.49
C THR A 1 -12.37 -0.43 3.72
N TRP A 2 -12.92 0.75 4.04
CA TRP A 2 -13.62 0.99 5.31
C TRP A 2 -14.83 0.08 5.57
N LEU A 3 -15.72 -0.09 4.58
CA LEU A 3 -16.90 -0.96 4.74
C LEU A 3 -16.51 -2.41 5.11
N ARG A 4 -15.45 -2.96 4.49
CA ARG A 4 -15.03 -4.34 4.75
C ARG A 4 -14.37 -4.53 6.11
N SER A 5 -13.56 -3.56 6.57
CA SER A 5 -13.01 -3.59 7.93
C SER A 5 -14.10 -3.43 9.00
N LEU A 6 -15.07 -2.53 8.78
CA LEU A 6 -16.19 -2.33 9.71
C LEU A 6 -17.13 -3.53 9.78
N MET A 7 -17.26 -4.30 8.68
CA MET A 7 -18.03 -5.56 8.64
C MET A 7 -17.26 -6.78 9.17
N GLY A 8 -16.00 -6.64 9.61
CA GLY A 8 -15.17 -7.76 10.07
C GLY A 8 -14.82 -8.79 8.99
N ARG A 9 -14.92 -8.43 7.71
CA ARG A 9 -14.69 -9.33 6.56
C ARG A 9 -13.44 -8.92 5.80
N TYR A 10 -12.29 -9.07 6.46
CA TYR A 10 -11.00 -8.75 5.86
C TYR A 10 -10.74 -9.60 4.60
N VAL A 11 -10.37 -8.92 3.53
CA VAL A 11 -9.68 -9.45 2.35
C VAL A 11 -8.53 -8.50 2.06
N ASP A 12 -7.46 -8.98 1.42
CA ASP A 12 -6.31 -8.16 1.12
C ASP A 12 -6.65 -6.98 0.17
N PHE A 13 -5.74 -6.01 0.10
CA PHE A 13 -5.97 -4.81 -0.70
C PHE A 13 -5.99 -5.07 -2.20
N HIS A 14 -5.31 -6.13 -2.68
CA HIS A 14 -5.35 -6.51 -4.09
C HIS A 14 -6.77 -6.91 -4.49
N ARG A 15 -7.44 -7.73 -3.67
CA ARG A 15 -8.84 -8.10 -3.87
C ARG A 15 -9.77 -6.88 -3.80
N ILE A 16 -9.53 -5.96 -2.87
CA ILE A 16 -10.32 -4.72 -2.76
C ILE A 16 -10.20 -3.87 -4.03
N THR A 17 -8.98 -3.69 -4.54
CA THR A 17 -8.75 -2.94 -5.78
C THR A 17 -9.44 -3.61 -6.97
N GLY A 18 -9.35 -4.94 -7.09
CA GLY A 18 -10.06 -5.68 -8.14
C GLY A 18 -11.58 -5.54 -8.06
N ASP A 19 -12.17 -5.74 -6.87
CA ASP A 19 -13.61 -5.58 -6.67
C ASP A 19 -14.07 -4.13 -6.99
N ALA A 20 -13.29 -3.13 -6.58
CA ALA A 20 -13.58 -1.72 -6.84
C ALA A 20 -13.48 -1.37 -8.34
N LEU A 21 -12.49 -1.93 -9.04
CA LEU A 21 -12.34 -1.78 -10.48
C LEU A 21 -13.53 -2.38 -11.22
N THR A 22 -13.89 -3.64 -10.91
CA THR A 22 -15.06 -4.31 -11.49
C THR A 22 -16.34 -3.50 -11.24
N HIS A 23 -16.56 -3.04 -10.02
CA HIS A 23 -17.72 -2.21 -9.68
C HIS A 23 -17.75 -0.92 -10.50
N THR A 24 -16.62 -0.23 -10.62
CA THR A 24 -16.50 1.03 -11.39
C THR A 24 -16.83 0.80 -12.87
N CYS A 25 -16.29 -0.26 -13.49
CA CYS A 25 -16.61 -0.61 -14.87
C CYS A 25 -18.11 -0.89 -15.06
N GLN A 26 -18.74 -1.62 -14.12
CA GLN A 26 -20.17 -1.89 -14.17
C GLN A 26 -21.02 -0.62 -14.07
N GLN A 27 -20.69 0.29 -13.13
CA GLN A 27 -21.40 1.57 -12.96
C GLN A 27 -21.30 2.45 -14.21
N LEU A 28 -20.13 2.46 -14.86
CA LEU A 28 -19.90 3.21 -16.09
C LEU A 28 -20.37 2.47 -17.36
N LYS A 29 -20.98 1.29 -17.23
CA LYS A 29 -21.41 0.43 -18.35
C LYS A 29 -20.27 0.09 -19.33
N LEU A 30 -19.05 -0.04 -18.82
CA LEU A 30 -17.87 -0.45 -19.56
C LEU A 30 -17.77 -1.99 -19.59
N ALA A 31 -17.28 -2.53 -20.70
CA ALA A 31 -17.07 -3.97 -20.84
C ALA A 31 -16.02 -4.47 -19.83
N CYS A 32 -16.44 -5.34 -18.92
CA CYS A 32 -15.59 -5.98 -17.91
C CYS A 32 -14.89 -7.22 -18.49
N ASN A 33 -14.08 -7.04 -19.53
CA ASN A 33 -13.25 -8.13 -20.05
C ASN A 33 -12.21 -8.53 -18.98
N PRO A 34 -12.11 -9.83 -18.60
CA PRO A 34 -11.12 -10.32 -17.64
C PRO A 34 -9.67 -9.93 -17.98
N GLU A 35 -9.22 -10.12 -19.22
CA GLU A 35 -7.88 -9.74 -19.67
C GLU A 35 -7.59 -8.24 -19.47
N ARG A 36 -8.59 -7.38 -19.69
CA ARG A 36 -8.45 -5.93 -19.48
C ARG A 36 -8.38 -5.57 -18.00
N LEU A 37 -9.20 -6.22 -17.18
CA LEU A 37 -9.18 -6.04 -15.73
C LEU A 37 -7.82 -6.47 -15.16
N ASP A 38 -7.31 -7.61 -15.61
CA ASP A 38 -6.00 -8.11 -15.21
C ASP A 38 -4.88 -7.15 -15.63
N LEU A 39 -4.92 -6.63 -16.86
CA LEU A 39 -3.96 -5.62 -17.31
C LEU A 39 -3.99 -4.36 -16.44
N LEU A 40 -5.18 -3.85 -16.10
CA LEU A 40 -5.32 -2.68 -15.23
C LEU A 40 -4.84 -2.97 -13.79
N MET A 41 -5.10 -4.19 -13.28
CA MET A 41 -4.58 -4.63 -11.99
C MET A 41 -3.06 -4.71 -11.97
N GLN A 42 -2.44 -5.15 -13.07
CA GLN A 42 -0.98 -5.16 -13.22
C GLN A 42 -0.38 -3.75 -13.20
N GLN A 43 -1.06 -2.74 -13.77
CA GLN A 43 -0.60 -1.35 -13.70
C GLN A 43 -0.52 -0.84 -12.26
N TYR A 44 -1.42 -1.31 -11.38
CA TYR A 44 -1.41 -0.95 -9.97
C TYR A 44 -0.15 -1.46 -9.22
N LEU A 45 0.54 -2.47 -9.77
CA LEU A 45 1.79 -3.01 -9.22
C LEU A 45 3.02 -2.22 -9.68
N GLN A 46 2.85 -1.31 -10.64
CA GLN A 46 3.91 -0.55 -11.32
C GLN A 46 3.63 0.95 -11.27
N LEU A 47 2.96 1.41 -10.20
CA LEU A 47 2.69 2.83 -10.05
C LEU A 47 4.01 3.59 -9.93
N PRO A 48 4.25 4.61 -10.77
CA PRO A 48 5.45 5.43 -10.65
C PRO A 48 5.36 6.28 -9.38
N CYS A 49 6.50 6.52 -8.77
CA CYS A 49 6.63 7.52 -7.73
C CYS A 49 6.36 8.93 -8.30
N PHE A 50 5.96 9.84 -7.41
CA PHE A 50 5.94 11.25 -7.76
C PHE A 50 7.36 11.76 -8.06
N PRO A 51 7.54 12.71 -8.99
CA PRO A 51 8.88 13.15 -9.41
C PRO A 51 9.80 13.61 -8.27
N GLU A 52 9.24 14.24 -7.24
CA GLU A 52 9.98 14.74 -6.08
C GLU A 52 10.56 13.64 -5.17
N VAL A 53 10.05 12.41 -5.26
CA VAL A 53 10.48 11.28 -4.40
C VAL A 53 11.95 10.96 -4.62
N GLU A 54 12.43 11.06 -5.87
CA GLU A 54 13.81 10.75 -6.26
C GLU A 54 14.82 11.65 -5.53
N ALA A 55 14.49 12.94 -5.35
CA ALA A 55 15.33 13.88 -4.61
C ALA A 55 15.08 13.83 -3.09
N THR A 56 13.81 13.70 -2.68
CA THR A 56 13.42 13.89 -1.28
C THR A 56 13.83 12.72 -0.39
N LEU A 57 13.66 11.46 -0.84
CA LEU A 57 13.94 10.31 0.01
C LEU A 57 15.44 10.16 0.35
N PRO A 58 16.39 10.37 -0.60
CA PRO A 58 17.82 10.38 -0.25
C PRO A 58 18.19 11.44 0.78
N GLU A 59 17.66 12.66 0.66
CA GLU A 59 17.89 13.73 1.63
C GLU A 59 17.38 13.37 3.03
N LEU A 60 16.18 12.78 3.11
CA LEU A 60 15.63 12.34 4.38
C LEU A 60 16.41 11.15 4.98
N ARG A 61 16.86 10.22 4.14
CA ARG A 61 17.64 9.05 4.57
C ARG A 61 18.97 9.42 5.21
N ALA A 62 19.53 10.58 4.88
CA ALA A 62 20.76 11.06 5.49
C ALA A 62 20.67 11.17 7.02
N ASN A 63 19.49 11.45 7.57
CA ASN A 63 19.29 11.68 9.01
C ASN A 63 18.11 10.91 9.62
N ARG A 64 17.38 10.11 8.84
CA ARG A 64 16.20 9.37 9.30
C ARG A 64 16.15 7.95 8.75
N ARG A 65 15.64 7.03 9.56
CA ARG A 65 15.17 5.72 9.07
C ARG A 65 13.89 5.95 8.27
N LEU A 66 13.81 5.38 7.07
CA LEU A 66 12.65 5.50 6.21
C LEU A 66 11.91 4.18 6.13
N ALA A 67 10.58 4.25 6.27
CA ALA A 67 9.71 3.08 6.15
C ALA A 67 8.39 3.47 5.49
N ILE A 68 7.74 2.51 4.83
CA ILE A 68 6.35 2.65 4.38
C ILE A 68 5.44 1.88 5.32
N LEU A 69 4.32 2.50 5.72
CA LEU A 69 3.16 1.80 6.26
C LEU A 69 2.02 1.96 5.26
N SER A 70 1.47 0.88 4.70
CA SER A 70 0.46 0.97 3.65
C SER A 70 -0.63 -0.08 3.75
N ASN A 71 -1.81 0.27 3.24
CA ASN A 71 -2.92 -0.68 3.09
C ASN A 71 -2.62 -1.77 2.05
N GLY A 72 -1.72 -1.52 1.10
CA GLY A 72 -1.37 -2.47 0.04
C GLY A 72 -0.96 -3.84 0.58
N SER A 73 -1.30 -4.91 -0.13
CA SER A 73 -0.88 -6.26 0.26
C SER A 73 0.65 -6.39 0.16
N PRO A 74 1.28 -7.37 0.84
CA PRO A 74 2.74 -7.54 0.81
C PRO A 74 3.30 -7.61 -0.62
N THR A 75 2.65 -8.37 -1.51
CA THR A 75 3.06 -8.47 -2.93
C THR A 75 2.94 -7.13 -3.65
N MET A 76 1.84 -6.39 -3.45
CA MET A 76 1.67 -5.07 -4.09
C MET A 76 2.77 -4.10 -3.66
N LEU A 77 3.05 -4.03 -2.36
CA LEU A 77 4.08 -3.12 -1.85
C LEU A 77 5.47 -3.50 -2.35
N HIS A 78 5.79 -4.80 -2.35
CA HIS A 78 7.06 -5.28 -2.89
C HIS A 78 7.22 -4.91 -4.37
N SER A 79 6.20 -5.15 -5.20
CA SER A 79 6.24 -4.81 -6.62
C SER A 79 6.46 -3.31 -6.86
N VAL A 80 5.73 -2.44 -6.16
CA VAL A 80 5.87 -0.99 -6.32
C VAL A 80 7.24 -0.49 -5.82
N VAL A 81 7.75 -1.03 -4.71
CA VAL A 81 9.08 -0.67 -4.19
C VAL A 81 10.18 -1.07 -5.16
N MET A 82 10.12 -2.28 -5.71
CA MET A 82 11.11 -2.76 -6.68
C MET A 82 11.01 -2.01 -8.02
N HIS A 83 9.81 -1.74 -8.51
CA HIS A 83 9.59 -0.99 -9.76
C HIS A 83 10.20 0.41 -9.71
N ASN A 84 10.18 1.05 -8.54
CA ASN A 84 10.72 2.39 -8.32
C ASN A 84 12.13 2.38 -7.70
N GLU A 85 12.79 1.22 -7.64
CA GLU A 85 14.15 1.06 -7.11
C GLU A 85 14.35 1.57 -5.66
N LEU A 86 13.28 1.55 -4.85
CA LEU A 86 13.28 2.11 -3.50
C LEU A 86 13.80 1.15 -2.43
N GLN A 87 14.14 -0.09 -2.77
CA GLN A 87 14.59 -1.11 -1.81
C GLN A 87 15.88 -0.73 -1.06
N ASN A 88 16.70 0.16 -1.63
CA ASN A 88 17.93 0.63 -1.00
C ASN A 88 17.70 1.90 -0.16
N VAL A 89 16.54 2.56 -0.33
CA VAL A 89 16.20 3.84 0.31
C VAL A 89 15.24 3.63 1.48
N LEU A 90 14.31 2.69 1.35
CA LEU A 90 13.38 2.29 2.42
C LEU A 90 14.00 1.15 3.22
N THR A 91 14.16 1.37 4.52
CA THR A 91 14.67 0.32 5.43
C THR A 91 13.60 -0.73 5.72
N ASP A 92 12.32 -0.33 5.72
CA ASP A 92 11.21 -1.23 6.05
C ASP A 92 9.94 -0.95 5.24
N VAL A 93 9.17 -2.01 4.99
CA VAL A 93 7.91 -1.95 4.24
C VAL A 93 6.85 -2.73 5.00
N PHE A 94 5.90 -2.01 5.62
CA PHE A 94 4.85 -2.56 6.46
C PHE A 94 3.50 -2.57 5.73
N SER A 95 2.97 -3.78 5.53
CA SER A 95 1.59 -3.98 5.10
C SER A 95 0.68 -4.15 6.30
N VAL A 96 -0.46 -3.45 6.30
CA VAL A 96 -1.51 -3.66 7.31
C VAL A 96 -2.19 -5.03 7.20
N ASP A 97 -1.90 -5.80 6.15
CA ASP A 97 -2.35 -7.19 6.01
C ASP A 97 -1.94 -8.05 7.21
N THR A 98 -0.76 -7.77 7.79
CA THR A 98 -0.25 -8.43 9.01
C THR A 98 -1.20 -8.31 10.21
N VAL A 99 -1.90 -7.18 10.34
CA VAL A 99 -2.86 -6.93 11.41
C VAL A 99 -4.31 -7.08 10.96
N ARG A 100 -4.53 -7.43 9.68
CA ARG A 100 -5.84 -7.62 9.04
C ARG A 100 -6.82 -6.46 9.28
N MET A 101 -6.30 -5.23 9.36
CA MET A 101 -7.06 -4.03 9.67
C MET A 101 -6.57 -2.88 8.80
N PHE A 102 -7.45 -2.29 7.98
CA PHE A 102 -7.07 -1.14 7.15
C PHE A 102 -7.01 0.16 7.96
N LYS A 103 -6.16 1.10 7.52
CA LYS A 103 -6.23 2.49 8.00
C LYS A 103 -7.65 3.06 7.82
N PRO A 104 -8.17 3.87 8.76
CA PRO A 104 -7.46 4.49 9.88
C PRO A 104 -7.55 3.70 11.21
N ALA A 105 -7.72 2.37 11.19
CA ALA A 105 -7.75 1.59 12.42
C ALA A 105 -6.46 1.79 13.24
N PRO A 106 -6.53 2.05 14.57
CA PRO A 106 -5.34 2.30 15.41
C PRO A 106 -4.29 1.18 15.33
N GLN A 107 -4.71 -0.06 15.15
CA GLN A 107 -3.84 -1.24 15.00
C GLN A 107 -2.92 -1.14 13.78
N ALA A 108 -3.40 -0.53 12.69
CA ALA A 108 -2.59 -0.31 11.50
C ALA A 108 -1.39 0.60 11.80
N TYR A 109 -1.54 1.61 12.66
CA TYR A 109 -0.47 2.52 13.05
C TYR A 109 0.41 1.94 14.16
N GLN A 110 -0.17 1.16 15.08
CA GLN A 110 0.58 0.45 16.12
C GLN A 110 1.63 -0.48 15.50
N LEU A 111 1.31 -1.12 14.37
CA LEU A 111 2.24 -1.95 13.60
C LEU A 111 3.59 -1.26 13.36
N ALA A 112 3.58 0.03 12.96
CA ALA A 112 4.82 0.75 12.67
C ALA A 112 5.68 0.93 13.94
N ALA A 113 5.07 1.31 15.07
CA ALA A 113 5.78 1.48 16.33
C ALA A 113 6.37 0.15 16.83
N ASP A 114 5.60 -0.94 16.73
CA ASP A 114 6.01 -2.27 17.19
C ASP A 114 7.18 -2.80 16.34
N GLN A 115 7.13 -2.63 15.02
CA GLN A 115 8.15 -3.14 14.09
C GLN A 115 9.42 -2.28 14.08
N LEU A 116 9.28 -0.96 14.23
CA LEU A 116 10.43 -0.05 14.32
C LEU A 116 11.09 -0.09 15.70
N VAL A 117 10.41 -0.63 16.72
CA VAL A 117 10.85 -0.69 18.13
C VAL A 117 11.14 0.72 18.68
N ILE A 118 10.28 1.67 18.33
CA ILE A 118 10.36 3.06 18.80
C ILE A 118 8.98 3.55 19.29
N PRO A 119 8.93 4.50 20.24
CA PRO A 119 7.68 5.13 20.65
C PRO A 119 6.97 5.82 19.48
N LYS A 120 5.63 5.82 19.47
CA LYS A 120 4.82 6.49 18.45
C LYS A 120 5.17 7.97 18.24
N HIS A 121 5.57 8.66 19.31
CA HIS A 121 5.91 10.10 19.24
C HIS A 121 7.25 10.38 18.57
N GLU A 122 8.05 9.35 18.26
CA GLU A 122 9.30 9.45 17.50
C GLU A 122 9.09 9.16 16.00
N ILE A 123 7.88 8.75 15.60
CA ILE A 123 7.50 8.58 14.18
C ILE A 123 6.98 9.91 13.65
N GLY A 124 7.65 10.46 12.63
CA GLY A 124 7.33 11.73 11.98
C GLY A 124 6.18 11.68 11.00
#